data_AF-A0A954LBA5-F1
#
_entry.id   AF-A0A954LBA5-F1
#
_cell.length_a   1.000
_cell.length_b   1.000
_cell.length_c   1.000
_cell.angle_alpha   90.00
_cell.angle_beta   90.00
_cell.angle_gamma   90.00
#
_symmetry.space_group_name_H-M   'P 1'
#
loop_
_entity.id
_entity.type
_entity.pdbx_description
1 polymer ?
#
loop_
_entity_poly.entity_id
_entity_poly.type
_entity_poly.pdbx_seq_one_letter_code
_entity_poly.pdbx_strand_id
1 'polypeptide(L)'
;MTSITRHVIFCGGLVAAALILPSFAVQAESLSECQELLRTGQYEQCAVATGTAIENRSYGEEWPMLKVQAELALGRYEDAAATVALGIERYSWSVRLRMMEHTTARALGKPEQAAAALTEIERLVSGASWRYTDADDLVSLGHAALALGADPRDVQEGFFERARRNYKTRPDGFLAAGQLAIEKGDAQLAAEILGPAAKEFETNPEIQFALSEAMRAADRTVSAELLQKTLEINPHFAPALQRLAESRIDAEDYTAAQEILQQMLTTNPNSPPAHALLAVIHHLQYDKEAETAAVAAATKFSGPSAPVFHLIGERLSRKYRFAEAAHWQRQALDADPTFHPAQAQLAQDLLRLGQETEGWELADQAHKADGYSTTLYNLLKLKVSLDQFTTLTSEHFELRMEQREAQIYGQQALLLLEEAYRQTTERYQFEPTGPIVVEVFPRADDFAVRTFGLPDVAGFLGVCFGRVITANSPASRRDNPSNW
;
A
#
# COMPACT_ATOMS: atom_id res chain seq x y z
N MET A 1 -23.27 -17.35 -79.86
CA MET A 1 -22.92 -16.23 -78.98
C MET A 1 -23.97 -16.16 -77.88
N THR A 2 -23.72 -16.82 -76.74
CA THR A 2 -24.40 -16.59 -75.46
C THR A 2 -23.70 -17.44 -74.41
N SER A 3 -23.30 -16.78 -73.33
CA SER A 3 -22.59 -17.30 -72.17
C SER A 3 -23.49 -18.25 -71.36
N ILE A 4 -22.98 -19.43 -70.98
CA ILE A 4 -23.58 -20.30 -69.97
C ILE A 4 -22.54 -20.53 -68.87
N THR A 5 -22.89 -20.00 -67.71
CA THR A 5 -22.27 -20.11 -66.39
C THR A 5 -22.13 -21.56 -65.95
N ARG A 6 -20.92 -21.99 -65.53
CA ARG A 6 -20.71 -23.21 -64.76
C ARG A 6 -20.49 -22.86 -63.29
N HIS A 7 -21.39 -23.34 -62.45
CA HIS A 7 -21.28 -23.31 -60.99
C HIS A 7 -20.17 -24.26 -60.53
N VAL A 8 -19.24 -23.74 -59.72
CA VAL A 8 -18.31 -24.55 -58.93
C VAL A 8 -18.86 -24.60 -57.51
N ILE A 9 -19.34 -25.78 -57.12
CA ILE A 9 -19.66 -26.13 -55.74
C ILE A 9 -18.32 -26.53 -55.10
N PHE A 10 -17.80 -25.71 -54.19
CA PHE A 10 -16.68 -26.10 -53.33
C PHE A 10 -17.26 -26.53 -51.98
N CYS A 11 -17.33 -27.85 -51.77
CA CYS A 11 -17.66 -28.46 -50.48
C CYS A 11 -16.56 -28.16 -49.47
N GLY A 12 -16.98 -27.76 -48.27
CA GLY A 12 -16.11 -27.43 -47.14
C GLY A 12 -15.35 -28.63 -46.59
N GLY A 13 -14.10 -28.37 -46.21
CA GLY A 13 -13.31 -29.18 -45.31
C GLY A 13 -12.64 -28.25 -44.30
N LEU A 14 -13.30 -28.02 -43.18
CA LEU A 14 -12.75 -27.33 -42.01
C LEU A 14 -11.74 -28.28 -41.36
N VAL A 15 -10.45 -28.10 -41.65
CA VAL A 15 -9.37 -28.74 -40.90
C VAL A 15 -9.04 -27.80 -39.74
N ALA A 16 -9.64 -28.08 -38.58
CA ALA A 16 -9.22 -27.49 -37.32
C ALA A 16 -7.85 -28.10 -36.96
N ALA A 17 -6.77 -27.36 -37.25
CA ALA A 17 -5.45 -27.67 -36.74
C ALA A 17 -5.42 -27.31 -35.25
N ALA A 18 -5.71 -28.29 -34.39
CA ALA A 18 -5.43 -28.20 -32.97
C ALA A 18 -3.90 -28.12 -32.79
N LEU A 19 -3.41 -26.91 -32.49
CA LEU A 19 -2.06 -26.71 -31.97
C LEU A 19 -2.03 -27.31 -30.56
N ILE A 20 -1.66 -28.59 -30.49
CA ILE A 20 -1.26 -29.23 -29.24
C ILE A 20 0.12 -28.67 -28.91
N LEU A 21 0.15 -27.61 -28.10
CA LEU A 21 1.38 -27.21 -27.42
C LEU A 21 1.72 -28.32 -26.42
N PRO A 22 2.92 -28.92 -26.48
CA PRO A 22 3.33 -29.87 -25.46
C PRO A 22 3.50 -29.07 -24.16
N SER A 23 2.60 -29.30 -23.21
CA SER A 23 2.87 -28.98 -21.80
C SER A 23 4.00 -29.91 -21.37
N PHE A 24 5.24 -29.47 -21.51
CA PHE A 24 6.34 -30.07 -20.78
C PHE A 24 6.08 -29.75 -19.31
N ALA A 25 5.45 -30.70 -18.61
CA ALA A 25 5.46 -30.72 -17.16
C ALA A 25 6.92 -30.97 -16.76
N VAL A 26 7.68 -29.90 -16.63
CA VAL A 26 9.00 -29.94 -16.00
C VAL A 26 8.71 -30.23 -14.53
N GLN A 27 8.89 -31.49 -14.12
CA GLN A 27 8.94 -31.82 -12.70
C GLN A 27 10.23 -31.21 -12.18
N ALA A 28 10.15 -30.18 -11.33
CA ALA A 28 11.32 -29.69 -10.62
C ALA A 28 11.81 -30.80 -9.67
N GLU A 29 13.08 -31.19 -9.80
CA GLU A 29 13.71 -32.25 -9.02
C GLU A 29 14.45 -31.70 -7.80
N SER A 30 14.74 -30.39 -7.79
CA SER A 30 15.57 -29.72 -6.76
C SER A 30 14.90 -28.52 -6.10
N LEU A 31 15.41 -28.16 -4.91
CA LEU A 31 14.93 -26.99 -4.16
C LEU A 31 15.17 -25.69 -4.94
N SER A 32 16.31 -25.56 -5.61
CA SER A 32 16.67 -24.39 -6.43
C SER A 32 15.74 -24.19 -7.61
N GLU A 33 15.26 -25.28 -8.24
CA GLU A 33 14.27 -25.19 -9.32
C GLU A 33 12.92 -24.72 -8.78
N CYS A 34 12.50 -25.18 -7.60
CA CYS A 34 11.26 -24.70 -6.97
C CYS A 34 11.35 -23.21 -6.56
N GLN A 35 12.51 -22.77 -6.07
CA GLN A 35 12.78 -21.34 -5.81
C GLN A 35 12.69 -20.52 -7.08
N GLU A 36 13.26 -21.02 -8.18
CA GLU A 36 13.20 -20.39 -9.51
C GLU A 36 11.76 -20.30 -10.04
N LEU A 37 10.96 -21.35 -9.86
CA LEU A 37 9.54 -21.35 -10.23
C LEU A 37 8.76 -20.27 -9.45
N LEU A 38 8.99 -20.10 -8.14
CA LEU A 38 8.39 -18.99 -7.39
C LEU A 38 8.87 -17.64 -7.91
N ARG A 39 10.19 -17.48 -8.06
CA ARG A 39 10.83 -16.24 -8.49
C ARG A 39 10.30 -15.75 -9.85
N THR A 40 9.95 -16.68 -10.75
CA THR A 40 9.45 -16.39 -12.09
C THR A 40 7.92 -16.41 -12.22
N GLY A 41 7.20 -16.56 -11.10
CA GLY A 41 5.73 -16.50 -11.09
C GLY A 41 5.03 -17.78 -11.55
N GLN A 42 5.74 -18.91 -11.61
CA GLN A 42 5.20 -20.22 -11.97
C GLN A 42 4.67 -20.95 -10.73
N TYR A 43 3.77 -20.29 -9.99
CA TYR A 43 3.32 -20.74 -8.67
C TYR A 43 2.68 -22.13 -8.68
N GLU A 44 1.85 -22.45 -9.68
CA GLU A 44 1.20 -23.77 -9.78
C GLU A 44 2.22 -24.90 -9.87
N GLN A 45 3.23 -24.73 -10.74
CA GLN A 45 4.28 -25.73 -10.91
C GLN A 45 5.11 -25.88 -9.63
N CYS A 46 5.39 -24.78 -8.93
CA CYS A 46 6.08 -24.82 -7.65
C CYS A 46 5.26 -25.57 -6.59
N ALA A 47 3.95 -25.29 -6.46
CA ALA A 47 3.07 -25.97 -5.51
C ALA A 47 3.01 -27.49 -5.75
N VAL A 48 2.92 -27.91 -7.03
CA VAL A 48 2.91 -29.33 -7.41
C VAL A 48 4.26 -30.01 -7.13
N ALA A 49 5.37 -29.38 -7.51
CA ALA A 49 6.70 -29.95 -7.32
C ALA A 49 7.06 -30.09 -5.84
N THR A 50 6.81 -29.03 -5.06
CA THR A 50 7.02 -29.05 -3.60
C THR A 50 6.10 -30.05 -2.90
N GLY A 51 4.84 -30.18 -3.33
CA GLY A 51 3.93 -31.23 -2.85
C GLY A 51 4.48 -32.64 -3.08
N THR A 52 4.95 -32.91 -4.30
CA THR A 52 5.57 -34.20 -4.66
C THR A 52 6.82 -34.47 -3.81
N ALA A 53 7.67 -33.46 -3.58
CA ALA A 53 8.85 -33.59 -2.73
C ALA A 53 8.48 -33.92 -1.26
N ILE A 54 7.43 -33.29 -0.72
CA ILE A 54 6.92 -33.55 0.63
C ILE A 54 6.38 -34.99 0.73
N GLU A 55 5.61 -35.46 -0.26
CA GLU A 55 5.09 -36.82 -0.32
C GLU A 55 6.21 -37.87 -0.39
N ASN A 56 7.26 -37.58 -1.15
CA ASN A 56 8.49 -38.39 -1.22
C ASN A 56 9.37 -38.28 0.04
N ARG A 57 8.92 -37.54 1.06
CA ARG A 57 9.61 -37.33 2.34
C ARG A 57 10.97 -36.65 2.21
N SER A 58 11.17 -35.84 1.17
CA SER A 58 12.36 -34.99 1.04
C SER A 58 12.61 -34.20 2.32
N TYR A 59 13.88 -34.09 2.71
CA TYR A 59 14.30 -33.40 3.94
C TYR A 59 14.47 -31.90 3.69
N GLY A 60 14.12 -31.09 4.68
CA GLY A 60 14.21 -29.62 4.62
C GLY A 60 12.87 -28.97 4.97
N GLU A 61 12.91 -27.93 5.81
CA GLU A 61 11.75 -27.08 6.12
C GLU A 61 11.38 -26.16 4.94
N GLU A 62 12.31 -25.99 4.00
CA GLU A 62 12.16 -25.16 2.81
C GLU A 62 11.08 -25.68 1.87
N TRP A 63 10.86 -27.01 1.80
CA TRP A 63 9.82 -27.61 0.95
C TRP A 63 8.40 -27.15 1.33
N PRO A 64 7.92 -27.32 2.58
CA PRO A 64 6.63 -26.77 2.97
C PRO A 64 6.61 -25.24 2.89
N MET A 65 7.71 -24.53 3.14
CA MET A 65 7.75 -23.07 3.00
C MET A 65 7.48 -22.61 1.57
N LEU A 66 8.18 -23.16 0.57
CA LEU A 66 7.98 -22.80 -0.84
C LEU A 66 6.56 -23.16 -1.31
N LYS A 67 6.03 -24.30 -0.86
CA LYS A 67 4.64 -24.70 -1.14
C LYS A 67 3.64 -23.68 -0.60
N VAL A 68 3.82 -23.25 0.65
CA VAL A 68 2.96 -22.24 1.29
C VAL A 68 3.02 -20.92 0.54
N GLN A 69 4.21 -20.46 0.14
CA GLN A 69 4.35 -19.24 -0.66
C GLN A 69 3.58 -19.33 -1.99
N ALA A 70 3.70 -20.46 -2.69
CA ALA A 70 2.97 -20.72 -3.92
C ALA A 70 1.44 -20.75 -3.70
N GLU A 71 0.98 -21.46 -2.67
CA GLU A 71 -0.44 -21.58 -2.32
C GLU A 71 -1.05 -20.23 -1.95
N LEU A 72 -0.34 -19.40 -1.18
CA LEU A 72 -0.75 -18.03 -0.87
C LEU A 72 -0.81 -17.16 -2.13
N ALA A 73 0.18 -17.25 -3.01
CA ALA A 73 0.21 -16.52 -4.28
C ALA A 73 -0.94 -16.92 -5.21
N LEU A 74 -1.43 -18.16 -5.12
CA LEU A 74 -2.58 -18.68 -5.87
C LEU A 74 -3.93 -18.43 -5.18
N GLY A 75 -3.95 -17.87 -3.97
CA GLY A 75 -5.18 -17.65 -3.20
C GLY A 75 -5.76 -18.91 -2.55
N ARG A 76 -4.95 -19.95 -2.36
CA ARG A 76 -5.29 -21.23 -1.71
C ARG A 76 -4.99 -21.15 -0.21
N TYR A 77 -5.65 -20.22 0.48
CA TYR A 77 -5.34 -19.89 1.88
C TYR A 77 -5.51 -21.07 2.85
N GLU A 78 -6.53 -21.90 2.64
CA GLU A 78 -6.78 -23.08 3.48
C GLU A 78 -5.73 -24.17 3.24
N ASP A 79 -5.34 -24.42 1.98
CA ASP A 79 -4.28 -25.37 1.63
C ASP A 79 -2.94 -24.90 2.23
N ALA A 80 -2.62 -23.61 2.12
CA ALA A 80 -1.44 -23.00 2.74
C ALA A 80 -1.41 -23.26 4.25
N ALA A 81 -2.51 -23.03 4.96
CA ALA A 81 -2.59 -23.29 6.39
C ALA A 81 -2.42 -24.78 6.73
N ALA A 82 -2.97 -25.68 5.92
CA ALA A 82 -2.77 -27.12 6.09
C ALA A 82 -1.31 -27.54 5.86
N THR A 83 -0.66 -27.00 4.82
CA THR A 83 0.75 -27.23 4.53
C THR A 83 1.65 -26.73 5.68
N VAL A 84 1.37 -25.55 6.24
CA VAL A 84 2.09 -25.03 7.40
C VAL A 84 1.93 -25.96 8.61
N ALA A 85 0.70 -26.39 8.92
CA ALA A 85 0.44 -27.26 10.06
C ALA A 85 1.23 -28.57 9.97
N LEU A 86 1.21 -29.24 8.81
CA LEU A 86 1.99 -30.47 8.56
C LEU A 86 3.51 -30.21 8.60
N GLY A 87 3.95 -29.05 8.09
CA GLY A 87 5.35 -28.62 8.18
C GLY A 87 5.82 -28.50 9.63
N ILE A 88 5.01 -27.86 10.48
CA ILE A 88 5.30 -27.67 11.90
C ILE A 88 5.34 -29.00 12.67
N GLU A 89 4.49 -29.98 12.33
CA GLU A 89 4.57 -31.31 12.95
C GLU A 89 5.94 -31.97 12.74
N ARG A 90 6.54 -31.77 11.55
CA ARG A 90 7.87 -32.31 11.21
C ARG A 90 9.02 -31.43 11.70
N TYR A 91 8.84 -30.12 11.69
CA TYR A 91 9.85 -29.11 11.97
C TYR A 91 9.38 -28.18 13.10
N SER A 92 9.04 -28.76 14.24
CA SER A 92 8.43 -28.04 15.39
C SER A 92 9.30 -26.93 16.00
N TRP A 93 10.58 -26.91 15.65
CA TRP A 93 11.56 -25.90 16.05
C TRP A 93 11.64 -24.70 15.09
N SER A 94 10.96 -24.75 13.95
CA SER A 94 11.05 -23.74 12.88
C SER A 94 10.31 -22.45 13.25
N VAL A 95 11.05 -21.37 13.50
CA VAL A 95 10.43 -20.04 13.67
C VAL A 95 9.89 -19.49 12.34
N ARG A 96 10.46 -19.92 11.21
CA ARG A 96 10.04 -19.54 9.86
C ARG A 96 8.64 -20.09 9.54
N LEU A 97 8.40 -21.38 9.80
CA LEU A 97 7.07 -21.98 9.61
C LEU A 97 6.05 -21.41 10.60
N ARG A 98 6.46 -21.03 11.82
CA ARG A 98 5.58 -20.32 12.77
C ARG A 98 5.22 -18.91 12.29
N MET A 99 6.16 -18.19 11.66
CA MET A 99 5.82 -16.91 11.02
C MET A 99 4.87 -17.10 9.83
N MET A 100 5.00 -18.19 9.07
CA MET A 100 4.00 -18.54 8.06
C MET A 100 2.65 -18.91 8.66
N GLU A 101 2.62 -19.59 9.81
CA GLU A 101 1.39 -19.86 10.57
C GLU A 101 0.68 -18.55 10.95
N HIS A 102 1.43 -17.57 11.45
CA HIS A 102 0.92 -16.23 11.72
C HIS A 102 0.29 -15.60 10.47
N THR A 103 1.03 -15.55 9.36
CA THR A 103 0.58 -14.93 8.10
C THR A 103 -0.66 -15.63 7.52
N THR A 104 -0.67 -16.96 7.46
CA THR A 104 -1.81 -17.73 6.94
C THR A 104 -3.04 -17.59 7.84
N ALA A 105 -2.86 -17.58 9.17
CA ALA A 105 -3.93 -17.35 10.12
C ALA A 105 -4.55 -15.96 9.97
N ARG A 106 -3.74 -14.91 9.75
CA ARG A 106 -4.24 -13.55 9.43
C ARG A 106 -5.03 -13.53 8.12
N ALA A 107 -4.54 -14.20 7.06
CA ALA A 107 -5.24 -14.30 5.78
C ALA A 107 -6.61 -14.99 5.89
N LEU A 108 -6.74 -15.95 6.82
CA LEU A 108 -7.97 -16.68 7.13
C LEU A 108 -8.84 -16.05 8.23
N GLY A 109 -8.50 -14.85 8.72
CA GLY A 109 -9.31 -14.18 9.75
C GLY A 109 -9.29 -14.90 11.10
N LYS A 110 -8.17 -15.55 11.44
CA LYS A 110 -7.97 -16.31 12.69
C LYS A 110 -6.97 -15.59 13.61
N PRO A 111 -7.36 -14.46 14.25
CA PRO A 111 -6.43 -13.64 15.04
C PRO A 111 -5.86 -14.38 16.25
N GLU A 112 -6.63 -15.25 16.89
CA GLU A 112 -6.15 -16.05 18.03
C GLU A 112 -5.04 -17.03 17.62
N GLN A 113 -5.20 -17.71 16.48
CA GLN A 113 -4.17 -18.59 15.95
C GLN A 113 -2.93 -17.79 15.52
N ALA A 114 -3.12 -16.62 14.92
CA ALA A 114 -2.03 -15.74 14.54
C ALA A 114 -1.21 -15.27 15.76
N ALA A 115 -1.87 -14.94 16.87
CA ALA A 115 -1.22 -14.55 18.13
C ALA A 115 -0.54 -15.75 18.82
N ALA A 116 -1.15 -16.93 18.77
CA ALA A 116 -0.56 -18.15 19.32
C ALA A 116 0.75 -18.52 18.60
N ALA A 117 0.81 -18.33 17.28
CA ALA A 117 2.04 -18.55 16.51
C ALA A 117 3.20 -17.63 16.97
N LEU A 118 2.91 -16.35 17.25
CA LEU A 118 3.91 -15.41 17.77
C LEU A 118 4.38 -15.80 19.18
N THR A 119 3.45 -16.18 20.06
CA THR A 119 3.77 -16.67 21.41
C THR A 119 4.69 -17.89 21.36
N GLU A 120 4.46 -18.78 20.41
CA GLU A 120 5.28 -19.98 20.21
C GLU A 120 6.68 -19.64 19.68
N ILE A 121 6.83 -18.62 18.84
CA ILE A 121 8.14 -18.11 18.42
C ILE A 121 8.92 -17.59 19.63
N GLU A 122 8.31 -16.77 20.48
CA GLU A 122 8.96 -16.28 21.71
C GLU A 122 9.40 -17.44 22.61
N ARG A 123 8.56 -18.47 22.76
CA ARG A 123 8.89 -19.67 23.54
C ARG A 123 10.09 -20.42 22.98
N LEU A 124 10.13 -20.62 21.66
CA LEU A 124 11.24 -21.29 20.96
C LEU A 124 12.55 -20.52 21.14
N VAL A 125 12.53 -19.21 20.90
CA VAL A 125 13.71 -18.34 21.02
C VAL A 125 14.19 -18.25 22.47
N SER A 126 13.29 -18.13 23.44
CA SER A 126 13.64 -18.09 24.86
C SER A 126 14.30 -19.40 25.33
N GLY A 127 13.89 -20.53 24.76
CA GLY A 127 14.47 -21.84 25.07
C GLY A 127 15.84 -22.11 24.43
N ALA A 128 16.11 -21.53 23.25
CA ALA A 128 17.31 -21.81 22.48
C ALA A 128 17.74 -20.67 21.54
N SER A 129 17.94 -19.47 22.07
CA SER A 129 18.24 -18.25 21.27
C SER A 129 19.46 -18.40 20.35
N TRP A 130 20.46 -19.19 20.75
CA TRP A 130 21.66 -19.49 19.96
C TRP A 130 21.37 -20.25 18.66
N ARG A 131 20.19 -20.87 18.52
CA ARG A 131 19.79 -21.61 17.31
C ARG A 131 19.35 -20.66 16.19
N TYR A 132 18.72 -19.55 16.53
CA TYR A 132 18.01 -18.68 15.60
C TYR A 132 18.85 -17.47 15.21
N THR A 133 19.97 -17.74 14.55
CA THR A 133 20.96 -16.71 14.21
C THR A 133 21.23 -16.58 12.72
N ASP A 134 20.67 -17.47 11.89
CA ASP A 134 20.78 -17.38 10.44
C ASP A 134 19.98 -16.22 9.86
N ALA A 135 20.18 -15.89 8.58
CA ALA A 135 19.55 -14.74 7.95
C ALA A 135 18.02 -14.81 8.00
N ASP A 136 17.47 -15.97 7.67
CA ASP A 136 16.05 -16.18 7.44
C ASP A 136 15.30 -16.23 8.79
N ASP A 137 15.94 -16.82 9.81
CA ASP A 137 15.48 -16.79 11.20
C ASP A 137 15.51 -15.37 11.74
N LEU A 138 16.60 -14.61 11.58
CA LEU A 138 16.68 -13.22 12.03
C LEU A 138 15.58 -12.36 11.41
N VAL A 139 15.32 -12.52 10.11
CA VAL A 139 14.23 -11.81 9.42
C VAL A 139 12.87 -12.24 9.97
N SER A 140 12.64 -13.53 10.16
CA SER A 140 11.39 -14.04 10.76
C SER A 140 11.18 -13.50 12.17
N LEU A 141 12.22 -13.45 12.99
CA LEU A 141 12.17 -12.89 14.34
C LEU A 141 11.93 -11.38 14.34
N GLY A 142 12.52 -10.64 13.40
CA GLY A 142 12.25 -9.22 13.25
C GLY A 142 10.79 -8.95 12.89
N HIS A 143 10.22 -9.72 11.95
CA HIS A 143 8.78 -9.63 11.64
C HIS A 143 7.89 -10.03 12.82
N ALA A 144 8.27 -11.09 13.56
CA ALA A 144 7.56 -11.48 14.79
C ALA A 144 7.56 -10.34 15.81
N ALA A 145 8.71 -9.71 16.02
CA ALA A 145 8.88 -8.60 16.95
C ALA A 145 8.02 -7.39 16.55
N LEU A 146 7.99 -7.02 15.26
CA LEU A 146 7.09 -5.95 14.78
C LEU A 146 5.62 -6.29 15.03
N ALA A 147 5.21 -7.53 14.76
CA ALA A 147 3.84 -7.99 15.01
C ALA A 147 3.46 -8.01 16.49
N LEU A 148 4.46 -8.14 17.39
CA LEU A 148 4.31 -8.02 18.84
C LEU A 148 4.42 -6.58 19.35
N GLY A 149 4.57 -5.59 18.46
CA GLY A 149 4.66 -4.17 18.80
C GLY A 149 6.03 -3.72 19.30
N ALA A 150 7.11 -4.42 18.94
CA ALA A 150 8.47 -3.97 19.23
C ALA A 150 8.80 -2.68 18.47
N ASP A 151 9.70 -1.88 19.04
CA ASP A 151 10.13 -0.63 18.44
C ASP A 151 10.79 -0.89 17.06
N PRO A 152 10.34 -0.21 15.98
CA PRO A 152 10.88 -0.41 14.63
C PRO A 152 12.38 -0.21 14.53
N ARG A 153 12.97 0.72 15.28
CA ARG A 153 14.41 0.96 15.26
C ARG A 153 15.16 -0.20 15.90
N ASP A 154 14.68 -0.70 17.03
CA ASP A 154 15.28 -1.87 17.69
C ASP A 154 15.19 -3.10 16.79
N VAL A 155 14.08 -3.26 16.07
CA VAL A 155 13.94 -4.35 15.08
C VAL A 155 14.93 -4.17 13.92
N GLN A 156 15.00 -2.96 13.36
CA GLN A 156 15.90 -2.64 12.26
C GLN A 156 17.36 -2.94 12.63
N GLU A 157 17.83 -2.48 13.79
CA GLU A 157 19.20 -2.65 14.24
C GLU A 157 19.49 -4.10 14.70
N GLY A 158 18.57 -4.69 15.48
CA GLY A 158 18.76 -5.98 16.15
C GLY A 158 18.61 -7.20 15.24
N PHE A 159 17.74 -7.12 14.22
CA PHE A 159 17.38 -8.24 13.36
C PHE A 159 17.76 -7.99 11.90
N PHE A 160 17.17 -6.99 11.24
CA PHE A 160 17.28 -6.85 9.78
C PHE A 160 18.68 -6.41 9.34
N GLU A 161 19.25 -5.37 9.98
CA GLU A 161 20.62 -4.95 9.71
C GLU A 161 21.64 -6.03 10.08
N ARG A 162 21.39 -6.79 11.14
CA ARG A 162 22.25 -7.91 11.51
C ARG A 162 22.21 -9.02 10.46
N ALA A 163 21.02 -9.38 9.97
CA ALA A 163 20.87 -10.34 8.87
C ALA A 163 21.61 -9.86 7.63
N ARG A 164 21.41 -8.60 7.24
CA ARG A 164 22.05 -7.96 6.09
C ARG A 164 23.58 -7.94 6.18
N ARG A 165 24.14 -7.56 7.33
CA ARG A 165 25.60 -7.41 7.53
C ARG A 165 26.30 -8.76 7.59
N ASN A 166 25.69 -9.75 8.23
CA ASN A 166 26.29 -11.07 8.44
C ASN A 166 26.12 -11.99 7.22
N TYR A 167 25.07 -11.78 6.42
CA TYR A 167 24.71 -12.65 5.29
C TYR A 167 24.57 -11.86 3.99
N LYS A 168 25.68 -11.26 3.53
CA LYS A 168 25.70 -10.37 2.36
C LYS A 168 25.28 -11.02 1.05
N THR A 169 25.34 -12.35 0.96
CA THR A 169 24.93 -13.12 -0.23
C THR A 169 23.46 -13.56 -0.16
N ARG A 170 22.69 -13.08 0.82
CA ARG A 170 21.26 -13.38 0.96
C ARG A 170 20.42 -12.11 0.84
N PRO A 171 19.33 -12.14 0.04
CA PRO A 171 18.51 -10.96 -0.21
C PRO A 171 17.65 -10.55 1.01
N ASP A 172 17.27 -11.51 1.85
CA ASP A 172 16.22 -11.38 2.87
C ASP A 172 16.46 -10.23 3.86
N GLY A 173 17.69 -10.10 4.36
CA GLY A 173 18.07 -9.03 5.27
C GLY A 173 18.05 -7.64 4.62
N PHE A 174 18.39 -7.54 3.33
CA PHE A 174 18.29 -6.27 2.59
C PHE A 174 16.83 -5.91 2.34
N LEU A 175 16.02 -6.90 1.94
CA LEU A 175 14.61 -6.71 1.65
C LEU A 175 13.85 -6.25 2.90
N ALA A 176 13.99 -6.95 4.02
CA ALA A 176 13.30 -6.60 5.26
C ALA A 176 13.73 -5.23 5.80
N ALA A 177 15.04 -4.93 5.77
CA ALA A 177 15.55 -3.64 6.20
C ALA A 177 15.06 -2.48 5.32
N GLY A 178 15.00 -2.68 4.00
CA GLY A 178 14.51 -1.69 3.05
C GLY A 178 13.00 -1.49 3.14
N GLN A 179 12.21 -2.57 3.28
CA GLN A 179 10.76 -2.50 3.44
C GLN A 179 10.37 -1.75 4.72
N LEU A 180 11.03 -2.02 5.85
CA LEU A 180 10.74 -1.29 7.08
C LEU A 180 11.04 0.22 6.93
N ALA A 181 12.11 0.59 6.22
CA ALA A 181 12.41 1.98 5.93
C ALA A 181 11.32 2.64 5.05
N ILE A 182 10.80 1.93 4.03
CA ILE A 182 9.68 2.39 3.21
C ILE A 182 8.42 2.59 4.06
N GLU A 183 8.07 1.62 4.91
CA GLU A 183 6.90 1.67 5.78
C GLU A 183 6.95 2.85 6.75
N LYS A 184 8.14 3.23 7.22
CA LYS A 184 8.35 4.40 8.09
C LYS A 184 8.52 5.72 7.34
N GLY A 185 8.39 5.70 6.01
CA GLY A 185 8.46 6.90 5.17
C GLY A 185 9.89 7.42 4.98
N ASP A 186 10.91 6.62 5.27
CA ASP A 186 12.31 6.91 4.98
C ASP A 186 12.74 6.29 3.64
N ALA A 187 12.19 6.85 2.56
CA ALA A 187 12.46 6.42 1.20
C ALA A 187 13.95 6.56 0.82
N GLN A 188 14.65 7.51 1.43
CA GLN A 188 16.08 7.73 1.19
C GLN A 188 16.91 6.60 1.77
N LEU A 189 16.71 6.24 3.04
CA LEU A 189 17.37 5.10 3.66
C LEU A 189 17.04 3.80 2.92
N ALA A 190 15.78 3.61 2.52
CA ALA A 190 15.37 2.45 1.74
C ALA A 190 16.15 2.34 0.42
N ALA A 191 16.29 3.44 -0.33
CA ALA A 191 17.05 3.47 -1.58
C ALA A 191 18.55 3.21 -1.35
N GLU A 192 19.13 3.71 -0.26
CA GLU A 192 20.53 3.45 0.11
C GLU A 192 20.80 1.98 0.44
N ILE A 193 19.85 1.30 1.10
CA ILE A 193 19.92 -0.12 1.42
C ILE A 193 19.71 -0.99 0.17
N LEU A 194 18.65 -0.69 -0.60
CA LEU A 194 18.17 -1.53 -1.69
C LEU A 194 18.92 -1.30 -3.01
N GLY A 195 19.50 -0.12 -3.23
CA GLY A 195 20.23 0.21 -4.45
C GLY A 195 21.41 -0.73 -4.75
N PRO A 196 22.34 -0.95 -3.80
CA PRO A 196 23.40 -1.95 -3.97
C PRO A 196 22.84 -3.37 -4.06
N ALA A 197 21.82 -3.70 -3.26
CA ALA A 197 21.20 -5.03 -3.26
C ALA A 197 20.57 -5.37 -4.61
N ALA A 198 19.93 -4.40 -5.29
CA ALA A 198 19.33 -4.60 -6.60
C ALA A 198 20.34 -4.89 -7.72
N LYS A 199 21.63 -4.54 -7.51
CA LYS A 199 22.74 -4.89 -8.41
C LYS A 199 23.32 -6.27 -8.11
N GLU A 200 23.34 -6.68 -6.84
CA GLU A 200 23.81 -8.03 -6.47
C GLU A 200 22.75 -9.09 -6.81
N PHE A 201 21.48 -8.77 -6.57
CA PHE A 201 20.34 -9.65 -6.74
C PHE A 201 19.47 -9.18 -7.92
N GLU A 202 20.08 -9.04 -9.10
CA GLU A 202 19.43 -8.44 -10.28
C GLU A 202 18.17 -9.18 -10.73
N THR A 203 18.08 -10.47 -10.41
CA THR A 203 16.98 -11.37 -10.78
C THR A 203 15.97 -11.58 -9.64
N ASN A 204 16.14 -10.91 -8.49
CA ASN A 204 15.18 -10.99 -7.38
C ASN A 204 14.08 -9.92 -7.54
N PRO A 205 12.82 -10.32 -7.87
CA PRO A 205 11.76 -9.35 -8.15
C PRO A 205 11.37 -8.53 -6.91
N GLU A 206 11.41 -9.10 -5.71
CA GLU A 206 11.06 -8.40 -4.47
C GLU A 206 11.99 -7.20 -4.19
N ILE A 207 13.30 -7.36 -4.41
CA ILE A 207 14.28 -6.28 -4.26
C ILE A 207 14.10 -5.21 -5.34
N GLN A 208 13.90 -5.60 -6.60
CA GLN A 208 13.66 -4.61 -7.67
C GLN A 208 12.37 -3.81 -7.39
N PHE A 209 11.32 -4.47 -6.91
CA PHE A 209 10.07 -3.82 -6.53
C PHE A 209 10.23 -2.91 -5.31
N ALA A 210 10.89 -3.37 -4.25
CA ALA A 210 11.12 -2.55 -3.07
C ALA A 210 11.93 -1.29 -3.42
N LEU A 211 12.95 -1.41 -4.28
CA LEU A 211 13.69 -0.25 -4.76
C LEU A 211 12.81 0.65 -5.64
N SER A 212 11.96 0.09 -6.49
CA SER A 212 10.97 0.86 -7.26
C SER A 212 10.10 1.73 -6.34
N GLU A 213 9.60 1.16 -5.24
CA GLU A 213 8.77 1.87 -4.26
C GLU A 213 9.56 2.98 -3.54
N ALA A 214 10.81 2.71 -3.14
CA ALA A 214 11.68 3.72 -2.52
C ALA A 214 11.99 4.89 -3.47
N MET A 215 12.12 4.64 -4.77
CA MET A 215 12.46 5.67 -5.76
C MET A 215 11.27 6.51 -6.22
N ARG A 216 10.03 6.19 -5.84
CA ARG A 216 8.80 6.83 -6.39
C ARG A 216 8.77 8.35 -6.30
N ALA A 217 9.20 8.89 -5.16
CA ALA A 217 9.20 10.34 -4.94
C ALA A 217 10.43 11.01 -5.55
N ALA A 218 11.58 10.34 -5.49
CA ALA A 218 12.87 10.89 -5.90
C ALA A 218 13.07 10.86 -7.43
N ASP A 219 12.74 9.75 -8.07
CA ASP A 219 12.89 9.55 -9.52
C ASP A 219 11.81 8.61 -10.06
N ARG A 220 10.76 9.21 -10.64
CA ARG A 220 9.62 8.49 -11.22
C ARG A 220 10.01 7.63 -12.42
N THR A 221 11.05 8.01 -13.17
CA THR A 221 11.51 7.26 -14.34
C THR A 221 12.22 5.99 -13.89
N VAL A 222 13.17 6.11 -12.95
CA VAL A 222 13.87 4.95 -12.37
C VAL A 222 12.88 4.02 -11.65
N SER A 223 11.92 4.59 -10.90
CA SER A 223 10.86 3.80 -10.26
C SER A 223 10.07 2.97 -11.28
N ALA A 224 9.67 3.57 -12.41
CA ALA A 224 8.93 2.88 -13.48
C ALA A 224 9.77 1.80 -14.18
N GLU A 225 11.06 2.05 -14.44
CA GLU A 225 11.98 1.07 -15.03
C GLU A 225 12.16 -0.16 -14.12
N LEU A 226 12.31 0.06 -12.82
CA LEU A 226 12.44 -1.03 -11.83
C LEU A 226 11.13 -1.82 -11.67
N LEU A 227 9.98 -1.15 -11.74
CA LEU A 227 8.68 -1.80 -11.72
C LEU A 227 8.50 -2.69 -12.97
N GLN A 228 8.89 -2.17 -14.14
CA GLN A 228 8.87 -2.92 -15.39
C GLN A 228 9.80 -4.15 -15.31
N LYS A 229 11.04 -3.97 -14.82
CA LYS A 229 11.98 -5.08 -14.61
C LYS A 229 11.44 -6.15 -13.65
N THR A 230 10.72 -5.74 -12.60
CA THR A 230 10.05 -6.67 -11.68
C THR A 230 9.07 -7.57 -12.44
N LEU A 231 8.24 -7.00 -13.31
CA LEU A 231 7.24 -7.73 -14.08
C LEU A 231 7.85 -8.54 -15.24
N GLU A 232 9.02 -8.16 -15.75
CA GLU A 232 9.80 -8.98 -16.69
C GLU A 232 10.34 -10.24 -16.02
N ILE A 233 10.77 -10.14 -14.76
CA ILE A 233 11.23 -11.28 -13.97
C ILE A 233 10.04 -12.17 -13.58
N ASN A 234 8.97 -11.55 -13.06
CA ASN A 234 7.78 -12.22 -12.58
C ASN A 234 6.51 -11.48 -13.07
N PRO A 235 5.91 -11.94 -14.19
CA PRO A 235 4.70 -11.33 -14.75
C PRO A 235 3.48 -11.39 -13.81
N HIS A 236 3.51 -12.26 -12.81
CA HIS A 236 2.43 -12.46 -11.84
C HIS A 236 2.80 -11.92 -10.44
N PHE A 237 3.75 -10.99 -10.35
CA PHE A 237 4.18 -10.42 -9.08
C PHE A 237 3.09 -9.47 -8.55
N ALA A 238 2.25 -9.98 -7.64
CA ALA A 238 1.05 -9.29 -7.19
C ALA A 238 1.29 -7.86 -6.67
N PRO A 239 2.33 -7.56 -5.87
CA PRO A 239 2.60 -6.18 -5.43
C PRO A 239 2.88 -5.21 -6.59
N ALA A 240 3.61 -5.64 -7.63
CA ALA A 240 3.89 -4.79 -8.79
C ALA A 240 2.63 -4.56 -9.65
N LEU A 241 1.83 -5.60 -9.87
CA LEU A 241 0.55 -5.48 -10.56
C LEU A 241 -0.41 -4.56 -9.79
N GLN A 242 -0.45 -4.67 -8.45
CA GLN A 242 -1.24 -3.78 -7.60
C GLN A 242 -0.80 -2.33 -7.77
N ARG A 243 0.50 -2.02 -7.64
CA ARG A 243 1.04 -0.66 -7.88
C ARG A 243 0.67 -0.15 -9.27
N LEU A 244 0.78 -0.97 -10.30
CA LEU A 244 0.41 -0.57 -11.66
C LEU A 244 -1.09 -0.25 -11.77
N ALA A 245 -1.96 -1.10 -11.19
CA ALA A 245 -3.40 -0.86 -11.14
C ALA A 245 -3.74 0.43 -10.37
N GLU A 246 -3.14 0.66 -9.20
CA GLU A 246 -3.28 1.90 -8.43
C GLU A 246 -2.88 3.12 -9.28
N SER A 247 -1.77 3.04 -10.01
CA SER A 247 -1.32 4.14 -10.89
C SER A 247 -2.31 4.41 -12.02
N ARG A 248 -2.96 3.38 -12.56
CA ARG A 248 -4.00 3.54 -13.60
C ARG A 248 -5.28 4.14 -13.02
N ILE A 249 -5.69 3.70 -11.83
CA ILE A 249 -6.80 4.31 -11.09
C ILE A 249 -6.49 5.79 -10.81
N ASP A 250 -5.30 6.12 -10.32
CA ASP A 250 -4.86 7.48 -10.04
C ASP A 250 -4.88 8.35 -11.32
N ALA A 251 -4.58 7.76 -12.49
CA ALA A 251 -4.69 8.38 -13.81
C ALA A 251 -6.10 8.39 -14.42
N GLU A 252 -7.11 7.85 -13.72
CA GLU A 252 -8.51 7.68 -14.20
C GLU A 252 -8.68 6.74 -15.40
N ASP A 253 -7.63 5.98 -15.72
CA ASP A 253 -7.66 4.93 -16.73
C ASP A 253 -8.23 3.64 -16.14
N TYR A 254 -9.52 3.67 -15.80
CA TYR A 254 -10.20 2.57 -15.12
C TYR A 254 -10.25 1.30 -15.97
N THR A 255 -10.30 1.42 -17.29
CA THR A 255 -10.26 0.28 -18.21
C THR A 255 -8.94 -0.46 -18.09
N ALA A 256 -7.80 0.23 -18.21
CA ALA A 256 -6.49 -0.41 -18.06
C ALA A 256 -6.29 -0.96 -16.64
N ALA A 257 -6.78 -0.24 -15.62
CA ALA A 257 -6.76 -0.74 -14.24
C ALA A 257 -7.50 -2.08 -14.12
N GLN A 258 -8.72 -2.18 -14.65
CA GLN A 258 -9.52 -3.41 -14.62
C GLN A 258 -8.84 -4.57 -15.36
N GLU A 259 -8.16 -4.31 -16.48
CA GLU A 259 -7.38 -5.35 -17.19
C GLU A 259 -6.23 -5.90 -16.32
N ILE A 260 -5.51 -5.04 -15.60
CA ILE A 260 -4.45 -5.45 -14.68
C ILE A 260 -5.04 -6.21 -13.49
N LEU A 261 -6.13 -5.72 -12.91
CA LEU A 261 -6.82 -6.39 -11.80
C LEU A 261 -7.33 -7.78 -12.23
N GLN A 262 -7.79 -7.93 -13.48
CA GLN A 262 -8.17 -9.23 -14.02
C GLN A 262 -6.98 -10.18 -14.16
N GLN A 263 -5.78 -9.68 -14.49
CA GLN A 263 -4.55 -10.50 -14.46
C GLN A 263 -4.22 -10.97 -13.04
N MET A 264 -4.33 -10.08 -12.05
CA MET A 264 -4.16 -10.45 -10.64
C MET A 264 -5.15 -11.53 -10.23
N LEU A 265 -6.43 -11.37 -10.59
CA LEU A 265 -7.50 -12.32 -10.26
C LEU A 265 -7.40 -13.64 -11.01
N THR A 266 -6.74 -13.66 -12.17
CA THR A 266 -6.43 -14.91 -12.88
C THR A 266 -5.40 -15.75 -12.11
N THR A 267 -4.44 -15.09 -11.46
CA THR A 267 -3.44 -15.76 -10.61
C THR A 267 -4.01 -16.11 -9.24
N ASN A 268 -4.68 -15.16 -8.61
CA ASN A 268 -5.31 -15.30 -7.30
C ASN A 268 -6.77 -14.79 -7.36
N PRO A 269 -7.74 -15.68 -7.59
CA PRO A 269 -9.16 -15.32 -7.65
C PRO A 269 -9.72 -14.71 -6.35
N ASN A 270 -9.03 -14.94 -5.23
CA ASN A 270 -9.43 -14.49 -3.90
C ASN A 270 -8.58 -13.30 -3.41
N SER A 271 -7.83 -12.63 -4.30
CA SER A 271 -6.91 -11.56 -3.95
C SER A 271 -7.62 -10.38 -3.27
N PRO A 272 -7.38 -10.13 -1.96
CA PRO A 272 -7.99 -9.00 -1.27
C PRO A 272 -7.68 -7.64 -1.89
N PRO A 273 -6.43 -7.30 -2.25
CA PRO A 273 -6.15 -5.99 -2.83
C PRO A 273 -6.78 -5.82 -4.22
N ALA A 274 -6.88 -6.88 -5.03
CA ALA A 274 -7.50 -6.76 -6.35
C ALA A 274 -9.00 -6.42 -6.23
N HIS A 275 -9.72 -7.12 -5.36
CA HIS A 275 -11.13 -6.86 -5.08
C HIS A 275 -11.36 -5.51 -4.40
N ALA A 276 -10.46 -5.09 -3.50
CA ALA A 276 -10.51 -3.75 -2.89
C ALA A 276 -10.38 -2.63 -3.94
N LEU A 277 -9.45 -2.77 -4.89
CA LEU A 277 -9.28 -1.80 -5.97
C LEU A 277 -10.45 -1.82 -6.97
N LEU A 278 -11.08 -2.98 -7.23
CA LEU A 278 -12.34 -3.03 -7.96
C LEU A 278 -13.46 -2.28 -7.22
N ALA A 279 -13.56 -2.43 -5.89
CA ALA A 279 -14.52 -1.68 -5.09
C ALA A 279 -14.32 -0.16 -5.22
N VAL A 280 -13.07 0.31 -5.24
CA VAL A 280 -12.75 1.72 -5.51
C VAL A 280 -13.25 2.15 -6.90
N ILE A 281 -13.00 1.35 -7.94
CA ILE A 281 -13.45 1.67 -9.31
C ILE A 281 -14.98 1.73 -9.36
N HIS A 282 -15.68 0.74 -8.81
CA HIS A 282 -17.14 0.71 -8.76
C HIS A 282 -17.73 1.88 -7.97
N HIS A 283 -17.09 2.26 -6.85
CA HIS A 283 -17.46 3.45 -6.09
C HIS A 283 -17.37 4.73 -6.94
N LEU A 284 -16.27 4.91 -7.67
CA LEU A 284 -16.06 6.07 -8.55
C LEU A 284 -17.01 6.08 -9.76
N GLN A 285 -17.53 4.91 -10.16
CA GLN A 285 -18.53 4.75 -11.20
C GLN A 285 -19.98 4.80 -10.66
N TYR A 286 -20.18 5.00 -9.36
CA TYR A 286 -21.48 4.99 -8.69
C TYR A 286 -22.25 3.67 -8.80
N ASP A 287 -21.55 2.55 -8.99
CA ASP A 287 -22.13 1.20 -9.00
C ASP A 287 -22.08 0.59 -7.59
N LYS A 288 -23.12 0.88 -6.81
CA LYS A 288 -23.17 0.48 -5.39
C LYS A 288 -23.26 -1.04 -5.19
N GLU A 289 -23.92 -1.74 -6.10
CA GLU A 289 -24.08 -3.19 -6.02
C GLU A 289 -22.74 -3.88 -6.28
N ALA A 290 -22.03 -3.47 -7.33
CA ALA A 290 -20.71 -4.01 -7.65
C ALA A 290 -19.66 -3.64 -6.60
N GLU A 291 -19.69 -2.43 -6.05
CA GLU A 291 -18.84 -2.03 -4.91
C GLU A 291 -19.05 -2.99 -3.72
N THR A 292 -20.30 -3.25 -3.35
CA THR A 292 -20.63 -4.12 -2.21
C THR A 292 -20.16 -5.56 -2.45
N ALA A 293 -20.34 -6.09 -3.66
CA ALA A 293 -19.87 -7.42 -4.02
C ALA A 293 -18.34 -7.53 -4.00
N ALA A 294 -17.64 -6.51 -4.50
CA ALA A 294 -16.19 -6.46 -4.51
C ALA A 294 -15.61 -6.37 -3.08
N VAL A 295 -16.21 -5.57 -2.20
CA VAL A 295 -15.81 -5.53 -0.77
C VAL A 295 -16.00 -6.89 -0.11
N ALA A 296 -17.16 -7.53 -0.32
CA ALA A 296 -17.43 -8.85 0.23
C ALA A 296 -16.43 -9.92 -0.26
N ALA A 297 -16.01 -9.84 -1.53
CA ALA A 297 -14.98 -10.70 -2.09
C ALA A 297 -13.59 -10.42 -1.46
N ALA A 298 -13.23 -9.16 -1.25
CA ALA A 298 -11.96 -8.76 -0.63
C ALA A 298 -11.82 -9.25 0.82
N THR A 299 -12.94 -9.32 1.55
CA THR A 299 -13.00 -9.75 2.96
C THR A 299 -13.45 -11.20 3.15
N LYS A 300 -13.58 -11.97 2.07
CA LYS A 300 -14.18 -13.31 2.08
C LYS A 300 -13.56 -14.27 3.11
N PHE A 301 -12.23 -14.27 3.21
CA PHE A 301 -11.50 -15.18 4.11
C PHE A 301 -11.14 -14.52 5.44
N SER A 302 -10.72 -13.26 5.42
CA SER A 302 -10.25 -12.56 6.61
C SER A 302 -11.36 -11.98 7.47
N GLY A 303 -12.58 -11.85 6.94
CA GLY A 303 -13.61 -10.99 7.52
C GLY A 303 -13.25 -9.51 7.40
N PRO A 304 -13.88 -8.62 8.18
CA PRO A 304 -13.51 -7.20 8.26
C PRO A 304 -11.99 -7.05 8.46
N SER A 305 -11.33 -6.32 7.55
CA SER A 305 -9.88 -6.31 7.44
C SER A 305 -9.36 -4.89 7.30
N ALA A 306 -8.57 -4.45 8.28
CA ALA A 306 -8.02 -3.10 8.31
C ALA A 306 -7.17 -2.76 7.07
N PRO A 307 -6.27 -3.64 6.57
CA PRO A 307 -5.55 -3.38 5.32
C PRO A 307 -6.46 -3.20 4.10
N VAL A 308 -7.54 -3.97 3.99
CA VAL A 308 -8.50 -3.86 2.86
C VAL A 308 -9.22 -2.53 2.90
N PHE A 309 -9.79 -2.17 4.05
CA PHE A 309 -10.53 -0.92 4.21
C PHE A 309 -9.62 0.30 4.10
N HIS A 310 -8.39 0.20 4.63
CA HIS A 310 -7.39 1.24 4.48
C HIS A 310 -7.04 1.49 3.01
N LEU A 311 -6.82 0.43 2.21
CA LEU A 311 -6.51 0.57 0.79
C LEU A 311 -7.66 1.27 0.04
N ILE A 312 -8.91 0.89 0.30
CA ILE A 312 -10.07 1.57 -0.30
C ILE A 312 -10.09 3.05 0.09
N GLY A 313 -9.96 3.34 1.38
CA GLY A 313 -9.98 4.71 1.89
C GLY A 313 -8.83 5.56 1.34
N GLU A 314 -7.62 5.01 1.28
CA GLU A 314 -6.44 5.72 0.77
C GLU A 314 -6.62 6.07 -0.71
N ARG A 315 -7.14 5.14 -1.53
CA ARG A 315 -7.42 5.40 -2.95
C ARG A 315 -8.51 6.45 -3.15
N LEU A 316 -9.56 6.44 -2.32
CA LEU A 316 -10.60 7.47 -2.37
C LEU A 316 -10.07 8.84 -1.93
N SER A 317 -9.18 8.89 -0.94
CA SER A 317 -8.49 10.12 -0.51
C SER A 317 -7.64 10.69 -1.65
N ARG A 318 -6.92 9.85 -2.40
CA ARG A 318 -6.18 10.25 -3.63
C ARG A 318 -7.07 10.84 -4.72
N LYS A 319 -8.36 10.49 -4.73
CA LYS A 319 -9.40 11.06 -5.61
C LYS A 319 -10.18 12.20 -4.98
N TYR A 320 -9.66 12.79 -3.90
CA TYR A 320 -10.26 13.92 -3.18
C TYR A 320 -11.64 13.60 -2.57
N ARG A 321 -12.00 12.32 -2.44
CA ARG A 321 -13.23 11.82 -1.82
C ARG A 321 -13.01 11.62 -0.32
N PHE A 322 -12.65 12.69 0.37
CA PHE A 322 -12.18 12.64 1.76
C PHE A 322 -13.25 12.16 2.74
N ALA A 323 -14.53 12.46 2.51
CA ALA A 323 -15.62 12.01 3.37
C ALA A 323 -15.81 10.49 3.28
N GLU A 324 -15.79 9.96 2.06
CA GLU A 324 -15.87 8.53 1.81
C GLU A 324 -14.59 7.80 2.26
N ALA A 325 -13.43 8.41 2.05
CA ALA A 325 -12.15 7.92 2.57
C ALA A 325 -12.19 7.80 4.10
N ALA A 326 -12.61 8.86 4.80
CA ALA A 326 -12.72 8.86 6.26
C ALA A 326 -13.68 7.76 6.76
N HIS A 327 -14.78 7.51 6.05
CA HIS A 327 -15.66 6.38 6.37
C HIS A 327 -14.92 5.03 6.32
N TRP A 328 -14.17 4.77 5.24
CA TRP A 328 -13.40 3.54 5.10
C TRP A 328 -12.25 3.42 6.09
N GLN A 329 -11.56 4.53 6.41
CA GLN A 329 -10.52 4.51 7.44
C GLN A 329 -11.09 4.23 8.83
N ARG A 330 -12.32 4.69 9.13
CA ARG A 330 -13.01 4.29 10.37
C ARG A 330 -13.33 2.81 10.39
N GLN A 331 -13.82 2.24 9.30
CA GLN A 331 -14.02 0.79 9.20
C GLN A 331 -12.70 0.01 9.39
N ALA A 332 -11.58 0.54 8.90
CA ALA A 332 -10.27 -0.04 9.13
C ALA A 332 -9.92 -0.05 10.64
N LEU A 333 -10.15 1.05 11.35
CA LEU A 333 -9.90 1.15 12.79
C LEU A 333 -10.92 0.38 13.65
N ASP A 334 -12.15 0.19 13.15
CA ASP A 334 -13.12 -0.71 13.79
C ASP A 334 -12.66 -2.16 13.71
N ALA A 335 -12.03 -2.56 12.60
CA ALA A 335 -11.48 -3.90 12.40
C ALA A 335 -10.17 -4.11 13.18
N ASP A 336 -9.31 -3.09 13.26
CA ASP A 336 -8.07 -3.09 14.03
C ASP A 336 -7.76 -1.68 14.55
N PRO A 337 -8.07 -1.39 15.83
CA PRO A 337 -7.82 -0.08 16.43
C PRO A 337 -6.35 0.33 16.49
N THR A 338 -5.43 -0.64 16.32
CA THR A 338 -3.98 -0.43 16.34
C THR A 338 -3.38 -0.30 14.93
N PHE A 339 -4.22 -0.26 13.88
CA PHE A 339 -3.75 -0.12 12.51
C PHE A 339 -3.34 1.33 12.20
N HIS A 340 -2.12 1.69 12.58
CA HIS A 340 -1.57 3.05 12.48
C HIS A 340 -1.65 3.70 11.10
N PRO A 341 -1.50 2.99 9.96
CA PRO A 341 -1.67 3.61 8.65
C PRO A 341 -3.07 4.22 8.44
N ALA A 342 -4.13 3.55 8.90
CA ALA A 342 -5.48 4.10 8.82
C ALA A 342 -5.69 5.28 9.76
N GLN A 343 -5.07 5.25 10.95
CA GLN A 343 -5.14 6.37 11.90
C GLN A 343 -4.49 7.63 11.32
N ALA A 344 -3.31 7.50 10.72
CA ALA A 344 -2.60 8.60 10.07
C ALA A 344 -3.35 9.15 8.85
N GLN A 345 -3.95 8.27 8.04
CA GLN A 345 -4.73 8.68 6.88
C GLN A 345 -6.05 9.35 7.29
N LEU A 346 -6.77 8.80 8.28
CA LEU A 346 -8.00 9.38 8.82
C LEU A 346 -7.73 10.78 9.39
N ALA A 347 -6.67 10.95 10.18
CA ALA A 347 -6.30 12.25 10.72
C ALA A 347 -6.17 13.30 9.59
N GLN A 348 -5.46 12.97 8.51
CA GLN A 348 -5.30 13.86 7.37
C GLN A 348 -6.62 14.12 6.62
N ASP A 349 -7.45 13.10 6.41
CA ASP A 349 -8.73 13.24 5.73
C ASP A 349 -9.68 14.15 6.53
N LEU A 350 -9.75 13.97 7.86
CA LEU A 350 -10.54 14.83 8.76
C LEU A 350 -10.07 16.28 8.75
N LEU A 351 -8.75 16.51 8.75
CA LEU A 351 -8.19 17.86 8.65
C LEU A 351 -8.55 18.53 7.31
N ARG A 352 -8.64 17.77 6.21
CA ARG A 352 -9.10 18.31 4.91
C ARG A 352 -10.60 18.58 4.89
N LEU A 353 -11.38 17.82 5.66
CA LEU A 353 -12.82 18.05 5.86
C LEU A 353 -13.14 19.19 6.85
N GLY A 354 -12.13 19.75 7.52
CA GLY A 354 -12.30 20.77 8.56
C GLY A 354 -12.75 20.21 9.92
N GLN A 355 -12.68 18.90 10.11
CA GLN A 355 -12.99 18.21 11.36
C GLN A 355 -11.74 18.17 12.26
N GLU A 356 -11.29 19.36 12.67
CA GLU A 356 -9.94 19.56 13.20
C GLU A 356 -9.71 18.98 14.59
N THR A 357 -10.69 19.07 15.49
CA THR A 357 -10.54 18.56 16.87
C THR A 357 -10.15 17.08 16.85
N GLU A 358 -10.95 16.27 16.15
CA GLU A 358 -10.69 14.84 16.01
C GLU A 358 -9.45 14.57 15.15
N GLY A 359 -9.29 15.29 14.03
CA GLY A 359 -8.14 15.11 13.14
C GLY A 359 -6.80 15.31 13.86
N TRP A 360 -6.68 16.35 14.68
CA TRP A 360 -5.47 16.63 15.46
C TRP A 360 -5.27 15.68 16.65
N GLU A 361 -6.34 15.23 17.31
CA GLU A 361 -6.28 14.22 18.36
C GLU A 361 -5.77 12.89 17.80
N LEU A 362 -6.28 12.45 16.65
CA LEU A 362 -5.83 11.24 15.98
C LEU A 362 -4.39 11.36 15.48
N ALA A 363 -3.98 12.51 14.95
CA ALA A 363 -2.58 12.74 14.54
C ALA A 363 -1.61 12.61 15.73
N ASP A 364 -1.97 13.18 16.89
CA ASP A 364 -1.16 13.09 18.11
C ASP A 364 -1.08 11.66 18.65
N GLN A 365 -2.21 10.93 18.67
CA GLN A 365 -2.23 9.52 19.06
C GLN A 365 -1.40 8.65 18.11
N ALA A 366 -1.54 8.85 16.80
CA ALA A 366 -0.79 8.11 15.79
C ALA A 366 0.72 8.36 15.92
N HIS A 367 1.13 9.61 16.16
CA HIS A 367 2.55 9.93 16.35
C HIS A 367 3.11 9.35 17.65
N LYS A 368 2.31 9.33 18.73
CA LYS A 368 2.73 8.69 20.00
C LYS A 368 2.90 7.18 19.85
N ALA A 369 2.09 6.54 19.02
CA ALA A 369 2.18 5.12 18.76
C ALA A 369 3.26 4.77 17.73
N ASP A 370 3.50 5.65 16.74
CA ASP A 370 4.52 5.50 15.71
C ASP A 370 5.34 6.79 15.56
N GLY A 371 6.31 6.97 16.45
CA GLY A 371 7.17 8.17 16.51
C GLY A 371 8.10 8.36 15.31
N TYR A 372 8.15 7.38 14.40
CA TYR A 372 9.07 7.36 13.26
C TYR A 372 8.45 7.86 11.95
N SER A 373 7.12 8.10 11.91
CA SER A 373 6.47 8.64 10.71
C SER A 373 6.86 10.11 10.46
N THR A 374 7.62 10.35 9.39
CA THR A 374 8.02 11.69 8.95
C THR A 374 6.81 12.57 8.58
N THR A 375 5.78 11.97 7.98
CA THR A 375 4.52 12.64 7.64
C THR A 375 3.81 13.17 8.89
N LEU A 376 3.63 12.33 9.91
CA LEU A 376 2.96 12.75 11.16
C LEU A 376 3.78 13.79 11.92
N TYR A 377 5.11 13.66 11.94
CA TYR A 377 5.99 14.66 12.54
C TYR A 377 5.83 16.04 11.87
N ASN A 378 5.82 16.09 10.53
CA ASN A 378 5.62 17.33 9.79
C ASN A 378 4.24 17.95 10.06
N LEU A 379 3.21 17.10 10.12
CA LEU A 379 1.83 17.52 10.40
C LEU A 379 1.68 18.12 11.81
N LEU A 380 2.29 17.52 12.84
CA LEU A 380 2.26 18.05 14.20
C LEU A 380 3.10 19.32 14.37
N LYS A 381 4.22 19.43 13.65
CA LYS A 381 5.00 20.68 13.60
C LYS A 381 4.18 21.82 12.99
N LEU A 382 3.40 21.53 11.95
CA LEU A 382 2.48 22.49 11.35
C LEU A 382 1.40 22.95 12.35
N LYS A 383 0.84 22.06 13.17
CA LYS A 383 -0.13 22.42 14.21
C LYS A 383 0.38 23.54 15.13
N VAL A 384 1.64 23.43 15.57
CA VAL A 384 2.30 24.46 16.40
C VAL A 384 2.46 25.80 15.68
N SER A 385 2.63 25.77 14.35
CA SER A 385 2.65 26.99 13.50
C SER A 385 1.26 27.62 13.42
N LEU A 386 0.23 26.82 13.19
CA LEU A 386 -1.16 27.26 13.11
C LEU A 386 -1.67 27.88 14.42
N ASP A 387 -1.23 27.37 15.58
CA ASP A 387 -1.60 27.92 16.90
C ASP A 387 -1.12 29.38 17.11
N GLN A 388 -0.20 29.87 16.27
CA GLN A 388 0.29 31.26 16.30
C GLN A 388 -0.49 32.20 15.38
N PHE A 389 -1.43 31.68 14.59
CA PHE A 389 -2.19 32.49 13.64
C PHE A 389 -3.25 33.32 14.36
N THR A 390 -3.61 34.45 13.75
CA THR A 390 -4.80 35.23 14.13
C THR A 390 -6.00 34.70 13.36
N THR A 391 -7.08 34.38 14.06
CA THR A 391 -8.37 34.03 13.47
C THR A 391 -9.27 35.26 13.43
N LEU A 392 -9.68 35.64 12.23
CA LEU A 392 -10.69 36.65 11.94
C LEU A 392 -11.99 35.93 11.55
N THR A 393 -13.13 36.42 12.00
CA THR A 393 -14.42 35.76 11.79
C THR A 393 -15.45 36.69 11.16
N SER A 394 -16.29 36.14 10.30
CA SER A 394 -17.46 36.79 9.69
C SER A 394 -18.68 35.86 9.77
N GLU A 395 -19.75 36.18 9.04
CA GLU A 395 -20.96 35.35 8.99
C GLU A 395 -20.68 33.96 8.40
N HIS A 396 -19.87 33.90 7.33
CA HIS A 396 -19.64 32.67 6.57
C HIS A 396 -18.19 32.15 6.66
N PHE A 397 -17.24 32.89 7.26
CA PHE A 397 -15.82 32.52 7.21
C PHE A 397 -15.09 32.59 8.56
N GLU A 398 -14.12 31.67 8.71
CA GLU A 398 -13.02 31.77 9.66
C GLU A 398 -11.71 31.92 8.87
N LEU A 399 -11.13 33.13 8.86
CA LEU A 399 -9.88 33.43 8.18
C LEU A 399 -8.70 33.37 9.17
N ARG A 400 -7.78 32.45 8.96
CA ARG A 400 -6.58 32.24 9.77
C ARG A 400 -5.34 32.68 9.01
N MET A 401 -4.59 33.60 9.60
CA MET A 401 -3.41 34.19 8.97
C MET A 401 -2.29 34.44 9.98
N GLU A 402 -1.06 34.58 9.52
CA GLU A 402 0.03 35.08 10.34
C GLU A 402 -0.31 36.46 10.94
N GLN A 403 0.10 36.71 12.18
CA GLN A 403 -0.35 37.84 12.98
C GLN A 403 -0.10 39.21 12.31
N ARG A 404 1.06 39.41 11.69
CA ARG A 404 1.39 40.66 11.00
C ARG A 404 0.59 40.81 9.71
N GLU A 405 0.42 39.75 8.93
CA GLU A 405 -0.40 39.78 7.72
C GLU A 405 -1.87 40.06 8.01
N ALA A 406 -2.43 39.45 9.05
CA ALA A 406 -3.78 39.71 9.54
C ALA A 406 -4.01 41.20 9.85
N GLN A 407 -3.02 41.87 10.45
CA GLN A 407 -3.07 43.30 10.77
C GLN A 407 -2.98 44.20 9.53
N ILE A 408 -2.28 43.76 8.48
CA ILE A 408 -2.05 44.56 7.26
C ILE A 408 -3.26 44.48 6.33
N TYR A 409 -3.78 43.29 6.07
CA TYR A 409 -4.81 43.08 5.03
C TYR A 409 -5.90 42.08 5.39
N GLY A 410 -5.93 41.53 6.62
CA GLY A 410 -6.88 40.49 7.00
C GLY A 410 -8.35 40.91 6.93
N GLN A 411 -8.68 42.14 7.33
CA GLN A 411 -10.06 42.65 7.24
C GLN A 411 -10.51 42.83 5.78
N GLN A 412 -9.63 43.31 4.91
CA GLN A 412 -9.92 43.45 3.48
C GLN A 412 -10.10 42.08 2.82
N ALA A 413 -9.26 41.09 3.17
CA ALA A 413 -9.42 39.72 2.70
C ALA A 413 -10.76 39.11 3.16
N LEU A 414 -11.15 39.32 4.42
CA LEU A 414 -12.42 38.82 4.95
C LEU A 414 -13.64 39.46 4.26
N LEU A 415 -13.60 40.77 3.98
CA LEU A 415 -14.64 41.44 3.21
C LEU A 415 -14.74 40.90 1.78
N LEU A 416 -13.60 40.62 1.14
CA LEU A 416 -13.56 40.04 -0.21
C LEU A 416 -14.13 38.62 -0.23
N LEU A 417 -13.87 37.81 0.80
CA LEU A 417 -14.45 36.48 0.96
C LEU A 417 -15.98 36.54 1.04
N GLU A 418 -16.53 37.46 1.84
CA GLU A 418 -17.99 37.66 1.96
C GLU A 418 -18.62 38.19 0.67
N GLU A 419 -17.93 39.07 -0.06
CA GLU A 419 -18.35 39.49 -1.40
C GLU A 419 -18.39 38.30 -2.36
N ALA A 420 -17.32 37.50 -2.40
CA ALA A 420 -17.22 36.31 -3.24
C ALA A 420 -18.30 35.27 -2.89
N TYR A 421 -18.58 35.05 -1.60
CA TYR A 421 -19.65 34.16 -1.15
C TYR A 421 -21.01 34.61 -1.70
N ARG A 422 -21.38 35.87 -1.51
CA ARG A 422 -22.66 36.41 -2.01
C ARG A 422 -22.79 36.25 -3.53
N GLN A 423 -21.74 36.59 -4.28
CA GLN A 423 -21.76 36.50 -5.74
C GLN A 423 -21.84 35.05 -6.23
N THR A 424 -21.12 34.13 -5.59
CA THR A 424 -21.07 32.72 -6.01
C THR A 424 -22.31 31.95 -5.59
N THR A 425 -22.85 32.19 -4.39
CA THR A 425 -24.12 31.59 -3.94
C THR A 425 -25.30 32.01 -4.82
N GLU A 426 -25.40 33.30 -5.17
CA GLU A 426 -26.41 33.80 -6.10
C GLU A 426 -26.25 33.17 -7.50
N ARG A 427 -25.02 33.13 -8.01
CA ARG A 427 -24.72 32.62 -9.37
C ARG A 427 -24.97 31.13 -9.51
N TYR A 428 -24.56 30.33 -8.53
CA TYR A 428 -24.60 28.86 -8.60
C TYR A 428 -25.81 28.24 -7.90
N GLN A 429 -26.64 29.07 -7.24
CA GLN A 429 -27.82 28.62 -6.49
C GLN A 429 -27.49 27.52 -5.48
N PHE A 430 -26.34 27.67 -4.82
CA PHE A 430 -25.80 26.73 -3.86
C PHE A 430 -25.32 27.49 -2.63
N GLU A 431 -25.77 27.08 -1.45
CA GLU A 431 -25.33 27.63 -0.17
C GLU A 431 -24.39 26.62 0.53
N PRO A 432 -23.09 26.95 0.69
CA PRO A 432 -22.16 26.13 1.45
C PRO A 432 -22.60 25.94 2.91
N THR A 433 -22.39 24.74 3.46
CA THR A 433 -22.77 24.44 4.85
C THR A 433 -21.71 24.90 5.85
N GLY A 434 -22.14 25.69 6.84
CA GLY A 434 -21.34 26.13 7.99
C GLY A 434 -20.29 27.19 7.65
N PRO A 435 -19.47 27.62 8.61
CA PRO A 435 -18.36 28.52 8.29
C PRO A 435 -17.33 27.77 7.44
N ILE A 436 -16.80 28.49 6.44
CA ILE A 436 -15.69 28.06 5.59
C ILE A 436 -14.39 28.53 6.24
N VAL A 437 -13.48 27.61 6.51
CA VAL A 437 -12.16 27.92 7.06
C VAL A 437 -11.22 28.28 5.93
N VAL A 438 -10.54 29.42 6.03
CA VAL A 438 -9.53 29.88 5.07
C VAL A 438 -8.20 30.05 5.81
N GLU A 439 -7.17 29.33 5.40
CA GLU A 439 -5.84 29.35 6.03
C GLU A 439 -4.81 29.91 5.05
N VAL A 440 -4.21 31.05 5.40
CA VAL A 440 -3.20 31.73 4.58
C VAL A 440 -1.82 31.55 5.20
N PHE A 441 -0.95 30.81 4.52
CA PHE A 441 0.36 30.42 5.03
C PHE A 441 1.48 31.36 4.53
N PRO A 442 2.30 31.91 5.44
CA PRO A 442 3.46 32.73 5.07
C PRO A 442 4.64 31.89 4.54
N ARG A 443 4.63 30.58 4.77
CA ARG A 443 5.66 29.62 4.34
C ARG A 443 5.05 28.62 3.36
N ALA A 444 5.69 28.45 2.21
CA ALA A 444 5.21 27.52 1.18
C ALA A 444 5.24 26.05 1.67
N ASP A 445 6.21 25.68 2.50
CA ASP A 445 6.31 24.33 3.07
C ASP A 445 5.14 24.02 4.01
N ASP A 446 4.74 24.97 4.86
CA ASP A 446 3.63 24.81 5.79
C ASP A 446 2.30 24.62 5.01
N PHE A 447 2.11 25.42 3.95
CA PHE A 447 1.02 25.22 2.99
C PHE A 447 1.07 23.84 2.33
N ALA A 448 2.24 23.41 1.86
CA ALA A 448 2.42 22.12 1.19
C ALA A 448 2.10 20.96 2.14
N VAL A 449 2.58 21.01 3.39
CA VAL A 449 2.27 20.02 4.43
C VAL A 449 0.77 20.01 4.75
N ARG A 450 0.14 21.19 4.94
CA ARG A 450 -1.30 21.27 5.23
C ARG A 450 -2.17 20.67 4.12
N THR A 451 -1.75 20.90 2.88
CA THR A 451 -2.53 20.59 1.67
C THR A 451 -2.28 19.15 1.22
N PHE A 452 -1.01 18.77 1.08
CA PHE A 452 -0.56 17.54 0.44
C PHE A 452 0.02 16.52 1.42
N GLY A 453 0.31 16.90 2.67
CA GLY A 453 0.91 16.01 3.68
C GLY A 453 2.43 15.87 3.59
N LEU A 454 3.09 16.59 2.67
CA LEU A 454 4.54 16.61 2.49
C LEU A 454 5.05 18.01 2.13
N PRO A 455 6.28 18.36 2.52
CA PRO A 455 6.92 19.62 2.13
C PRO A 455 7.29 19.63 0.64
N ASP A 456 7.87 20.75 0.18
CA ASP A 456 8.46 20.92 -1.16
C ASP A 456 7.50 20.75 -2.36
N VAL A 457 6.18 20.79 -2.14
CA VAL A 457 5.19 20.85 -3.22
C VAL A 457 5.02 22.29 -3.70
N ALA A 458 5.51 22.59 -4.91
CA ALA A 458 5.44 23.90 -5.52
C ALA A 458 4.34 23.99 -6.60
N GLY A 459 4.05 25.22 -7.04
CA GLY A 459 3.18 25.48 -8.21
C GLY A 459 1.71 25.82 -7.89
N PHE A 460 1.25 25.60 -6.65
CA PHE A 460 -0.12 25.92 -6.23
C PHE A 460 -0.18 27.26 -5.47
N LEU A 461 -1.22 28.05 -5.72
CA LEU A 461 -1.49 29.31 -4.98
C LEU A 461 -2.53 29.11 -3.87
N GLY A 462 -3.49 28.22 -4.10
CA GLY A 462 -4.44 27.78 -3.10
C GLY A 462 -5.17 26.52 -3.55
N VAL A 463 -5.77 25.82 -2.60
CA VAL A 463 -6.52 24.57 -2.80
C VAL A 463 -7.78 24.62 -1.94
N CYS A 464 -8.89 24.17 -2.51
CA CYS A 464 -10.19 24.10 -1.84
C CYS A 464 -10.58 22.64 -1.64
N PHE A 465 -10.93 22.29 -0.39
CA PHE A 465 -11.41 20.98 0.04
C PHE A 465 -12.92 21.01 0.36
N GLY A 466 -13.64 21.99 -0.18
CA GLY A 466 -15.02 22.29 0.17
C GLY A 466 -15.09 23.31 1.31
N ARG A 467 -15.11 22.86 2.56
CA ARG A 467 -15.22 23.73 3.74
C ARG A 467 -13.90 24.29 4.25
N VAL A 468 -12.78 23.83 3.71
CA VAL A 468 -11.43 24.29 4.04
C VAL A 468 -10.77 24.78 2.77
N ILE A 469 -10.21 25.99 2.83
CA ILE A 469 -9.40 26.59 1.77
C ILE A 469 -8.03 26.86 2.36
N THR A 470 -6.99 26.34 1.73
CA THR A 470 -5.59 26.61 2.08
C THR A 470 -4.97 27.46 0.99
N ALA A 471 -4.23 28.51 1.34
CA ALA A 471 -3.61 29.41 0.36
C ALA A 471 -2.20 29.82 0.79
N ASN A 472 -1.34 30.07 -0.19
CA ASN A 472 -0.06 30.72 0.01
C ASN A 472 -0.26 32.23 0.16
N SER A 473 0.36 32.83 1.17
CA SER A 473 0.45 34.29 1.29
C SER A 473 1.12 34.90 0.05
N PRO A 474 0.75 36.12 -0.38
CA PRO A 474 1.49 36.87 -1.41
C PRO A 474 2.97 37.06 -1.04
N ALA A 475 3.30 37.09 0.25
CA ALA A 475 4.66 37.25 0.76
C ALA A 475 5.44 35.92 0.89
N SER A 476 4.79 34.78 0.63
CA SER A 476 5.43 33.45 0.75
C SER A 476 6.55 33.21 -0.26
N ARG A 477 6.54 33.93 -1.39
CA ARG A 477 7.54 33.84 -2.45
C ARG A 477 8.41 35.11 -2.49
N ARG A 478 9.31 35.28 -1.53
CA ARG A 478 10.14 36.49 -1.39
C ARG A 478 10.94 36.84 -2.64
N ASP A 479 11.49 35.83 -3.32
CA ASP A 479 12.35 36.04 -4.50
C ASP A 479 11.53 36.23 -5.80
N ASN A 480 10.25 35.83 -5.79
CA ASN A 480 9.35 35.98 -6.93
C ASN A 480 7.91 36.22 -6.42
N PRO A 481 7.61 37.45 -5.96
CA PRO A 481 6.33 37.76 -5.33
C PRO A 481 5.16 37.44 -6.25
N SER A 482 4.17 36.74 -5.72
CA SER A 482 2.92 36.43 -6.43
C SER A 482 1.80 37.33 -5.92
N ASN A 483 0.95 37.82 -6.82
CA ASN A 483 -0.36 38.36 -6.45
C ASN A 483 -1.42 37.25 -6.50
N TRP A 484 -2.51 37.47 -5.78
CA TRP A 484 -3.73 36.66 -5.89
C TRP A 484 -4.60 37.15 -7.04
#